data_AF-A0A4Y2GGH3-F1
#
_entry.id   AF-A0A4Y2GGH3-F1
#
_cell.length_a   1.000
_cell.length_b   1.000
_cell.length_c   1.000
_cell.angle_alpha   90.00
_cell.angle_beta   90.00
_cell.angle_gamma   90.00
#
_symmetry.space_group_name_H-M   'P 1'
#
loop_
_entity.id
_entity.type
_entity.pdbx_description
1 polymer ?
#
loop_
_entity_poly.entity_id
_entity_poly.type
_entity_poly.pdbx_seq_one_letter_code
_entity_poly.pdbx_strand_id
1 'polypeptide(L)'
;MSCKWVLRIKRNNVYKARLVARGFEQKPGIDYCETYAPVISMSSLQLVLAIIIQKNLEIYALDVKTAFLNGGLQETIYMEQPMGYNDNSGCVCKLFKSLYGLKQAPRQWFKQFTDFRIHLNFQQLNCEACIFVRRSKQSEIFIVLYVDDLLIAGSDGRSCDSIT
;
A
#
# COMPACT_ATOMS: atom_id res chain seq x y z
N MET A 1 15.12 1.04 -17.16
CA MET A 1 15.72 1.68 -15.95
C MET A 1 16.59 0.69 -15.20
N SER A 2 17.55 1.16 -14.43
CA SER A 2 18.38 0.32 -13.58
C SER A 2 17.69 -0.03 -12.24
N CYS A 3 18.23 -1.02 -11.54
CA CYS A 3 17.76 -1.43 -10.22
C CYS A 3 18.91 -1.64 -9.23
N LYS A 4 18.57 -1.77 -7.94
CA LYS A 4 19.54 -2.04 -6.88
C LYS A 4 18.94 -2.95 -5.81
N TRP A 5 19.75 -3.89 -5.33
CA TRP A 5 19.45 -4.62 -4.10
C TRP A 5 19.73 -3.75 -2.87
N VAL A 6 18.72 -3.55 -2.04
CA VAL A 6 18.84 -2.95 -0.72
C VAL A 6 18.84 -4.08 0.30
N LEU A 7 20.00 -4.29 0.91
CA LEU A 7 20.24 -5.33 1.91
C LEU A 7 20.20 -4.70 3.31
N ARG A 8 19.54 -5.37 4.25
CA ARG A 8 19.46 -4.93 5.65
C ARG A 8 19.43 -6.14 6.57
N ILE A 9 20.20 -6.07 7.66
CA ILE A 9 20.11 -7.02 8.77
C ILE A 9 19.21 -6.39 9.83
N LYS A 10 18.15 -7.10 10.24
CA LYS A 10 17.28 -6.67 11.34
C LYS A 10 17.91 -7.00 12.69
N ARG A 11 17.44 -6.34 13.77
CA ARG A 11 17.93 -6.56 15.15
C ARG A 11 17.85 -8.01 15.63
N ASN A 12 16.95 -8.80 15.05
CA ASN A 12 16.78 -10.22 15.33
C ASN A 12 17.61 -11.14 14.40
N ASN A 13 18.71 -10.63 13.82
CA ASN A 13 19.58 -11.34 12.87
C ASN A 13 18.89 -11.86 11.60
N VAL A 14 17.71 -11.34 11.27
CA VAL A 14 17.04 -11.66 10.01
C VAL A 14 17.61 -10.82 8.88
N TYR A 15 18.14 -11.49 7.86
CA TYR A 15 18.59 -10.87 6.61
C TYR A 15 17.38 -10.53 5.74
N LYS A 16 17.32 -9.28 5.26
CA LYS A 16 16.28 -8.80 4.35
C LYS A 16 16.93 -8.21 3.11
N ALA A 17 16.51 -8.72 1.95
CA ALA A 17 16.83 -8.14 0.65
C ALA A 17 15.57 -7.52 0.05
N ARG A 18 15.71 -6.36 -0.60
CA ARG A 18 14.65 -5.76 -1.42
C ARG A 18 15.23 -5.35 -2.76
N LEU A 19 14.54 -5.70 -3.83
CA LEU A 19 14.84 -5.15 -5.13
C LEU A 19 14.14 -3.79 -5.28
N VAL A 20 14.91 -2.75 -5.58
CA VAL A 20 14.43 -1.38 -5.68
C VAL A 20 14.75 -0.85 -7.07
N ALA A 21 13.72 -0.40 -7.76
CA ALA A 21 13.82 0.29 -9.04
C ALA A 21 14.35 1.71 -8.81
N ARG A 22 15.20 2.22 -9.71
CA ARG A 22 15.72 3.59 -9.61
C ARG A 22 14.74 4.57 -10.24
N GLY A 23 13.64 4.87 -9.56
CA GLY A 23 12.58 5.73 -10.11
C GLY A 23 12.99 7.17 -10.41
N PHE A 24 14.14 7.65 -9.91
CA PHE A 24 14.69 8.94 -10.34
C PHE A 24 15.12 8.93 -11.82
N GLU A 25 15.32 7.77 -12.43
CA GLU A 25 15.57 7.60 -13.87
C GLU A 25 14.28 7.64 -14.70
N GLN A 26 13.10 7.54 -14.06
CA GLN A 26 11.81 7.55 -14.76
C GLN A 26 11.45 8.95 -15.28
N LYS A 27 10.95 8.99 -16.51
CA LYS A 27 10.51 10.21 -17.21
C LYS A 27 8.99 10.37 -17.11
N PRO A 28 8.49 11.51 -16.60
CA PRO A 28 7.05 11.80 -16.63
C PRO A 28 6.51 11.80 -18.06
N GLY A 29 5.30 11.30 -18.26
CA GLY A 29 4.65 11.16 -19.58
C GLY A 29 5.14 9.98 -20.42
N ILE A 30 6.19 9.28 -19.99
CA ILE A 30 6.71 8.07 -20.64
C ILE A 30 6.56 6.87 -19.70
N ASP A 31 7.21 6.94 -18.53
CA ASP A 31 7.25 5.83 -17.57
C ASP A 31 6.13 5.88 -16.52
N TYR A 32 5.48 7.04 -16.38
CA TYR A 32 4.33 7.27 -15.51
C TYR A 32 3.61 8.56 -15.92
N CYS A 33 2.30 8.59 -15.71
CA CYS A 33 1.49 9.81 -15.89
C CYS A 33 1.23 10.52 -14.55
N GLU A 34 0.86 9.77 -13.52
CA GLU A 34 0.48 10.31 -12.22
C GLU A 34 1.17 9.54 -11.09
N THR A 35 1.58 10.26 -10.05
CA THR A 35 2.26 9.69 -8.88
C THR A 35 1.50 9.92 -7.58
N TYR A 36 0.49 10.78 -7.60
CA TYR A 36 -0.24 11.18 -6.40
C TYR A 36 -0.95 9.99 -5.76
N ALA A 37 -0.66 9.78 -4.48
CA ALA A 37 -1.35 8.89 -3.57
C ALA A 37 -1.73 9.69 -2.32
N PRO A 38 -2.99 9.63 -1.86
CA PRO A 38 -3.39 10.33 -0.66
C PRO A 38 -2.70 9.73 0.56
N VAL A 39 -2.46 10.58 1.56
CA VAL A 39 -1.99 10.21 2.89
C VAL A 39 -2.95 10.86 3.87
N ILE A 40 -3.47 10.09 4.83
CA ILE A 40 -4.39 10.62 5.81
C ILE A 40 -3.75 11.77 6.59
N SER A 41 -4.51 12.85 6.79
CA SER A 41 -4.06 13.97 7.62
C SER A 41 -4.03 13.59 9.10
N MET A 42 -3.12 14.18 9.87
CA MET A 42 -3.07 13.94 11.32
C MET A 42 -4.37 14.33 12.02
N SER A 43 -5.04 15.40 11.57
CA SER A 43 -6.33 15.82 12.12
C SER A 43 -7.42 14.79 11.85
N SER A 44 -7.49 14.23 10.64
CA SER A 44 -8.43 13.15 10.29
C SER A 44 -8.17 11.89 11.11
N LEU A 45 -6.89 11.52 11.28
CA LEU A 45 -6.51 10.36 12.09
C LEU A 45 -6.94 10.55 13.56
N GLN A 46 -6.64 11.70 14.14
CA GLN A 46 -7.04 12.03 15.52
C GLN A 46 -8.56 12.03 15.69
N LEU A 47 -9.29 12.56 14.72
CA LEU A 47 -10.75 12.57 14.73
C LEU A 47 -11.31 11.13 14.71
N VAL A 48 -10.79 10.26 13.85
CA VAL A 48 -11.21 8.85 13.81
C VAL A 48 -10.90 8.14 15.13
N LEU A 49 -9.72 8.37 15.71
CA LEU A 49 -9.37 7.81 17.01
C LEU A 49 -10.31 8.29 18.12
N ALA A 50 -10.66 9.57 18.14
CA ALA A 50 -11.64 10.10 19.09
C ALA A 50 -13.02 9.45 18.94
N ILE A 51 -13.48 9.24 17.69
CA ILE A 51 -14.75 8.55 17.39
C ILE A 51 -14.69 7.10 17.87
N ILE A 52 -13.58 6.40 17.61
CA ILE A 52 -13.37 5.01 18.05
C ILE A 52 -13.46 4.90 19.57
N ILE A 53 -12.77 5.79 20.29
CA ILE A 53 -12.78 5.83 21.76
C ILE A 53 -14.20 6.13 22.27
N GLN A 54 -14.87 7.13 21.70
CA GLN A 54 -16.23 7.50 22.09
C GLN A 54 -17.23 6.34 21.91
N LYS A 55 -17.04 5.53 20.87
CA LYS A 55 -17.88 4.37 20.55
C LYS A 55 -17.40 3.07 21.18
N ASN A 56 -16.30 3.10 21.94
CA ASN A 56 -15.69 1.94 22.56
C ASN A 56 -15.43 0.78 21.57
N LEU A 57 -14.88 1.10 20.39
CA LEU A 57 -14.53 0.10 19.37
C LEU A 57 -13.14 -0.49 19.64
N GLU A 58 -12.96 -1.76 19.31
CA GLU A 58 -11.65 -2.43 19.37
C GLU A 58 -10.79 -1.98 18.17
N ILE A 59 -9.48 -1.77 18.40
CA ILE A 59 -8.53 -1.34 17.38
C ILE A 59 -7.52 -2.45 17.09
N TYR A 60 -7.28 -2.69 15.80
CA TYR A 60 -6.24 -3.57 15.28
C TYR A 60 -5.33 -2.79 14.33
N ALA A 61 -4.02 -2.90 14.54
CA ALA A 61 -3.02 -2.31 13.65
C ALA A 61 -2.34 -3.43 12.85
N LEU A 62 -2.32 -3.30 11.52
CA LEU A 62 -1.76 -4.27 10.59
C LEU A 62 -0.68 -3.60 9.73
N ASP A 63 0.48 -4.25 9.62
CA ASP A 63 1.54 -3.89 8.69
C ASP A 63 1.37 -4.69 7.39
N VAL A 64 1.01 -4.02 6.29
CA VAL A 64 0.83 -4.71 5.00
C VAL A 64 2.19 -5.06 4.43
N LYS A 65 2.54 -6.34 4.55
CA LYS A 65 3.75 -6.87 3.93
C LYS A 65 3.75 -6.58 2.44
N THR A 66 4.83 -5.92 2.00
CA THR A 66 5.08 -5.64 0.59
C THR A 66 3.95 -4.90 -0.11
N ALA A 67 3.29 -3.95 0.57
CA ALA A 67 2.20 -3.12 0.06
C ALA A 67 2.42 -2.66 -1.40
N PHE A 68 3.57 -2.04 -1.68
CA PHE A 68 3.89 -1.54 -3.03
C PHE A 68 4.11 -2.64 -4.08
N LEU A 69 4.33 -3.90 -3.71
CA LEU A 69 4.43 -5.01 -4.64
C LEU A 69 3.07 -5.58 -5.05
N ASN A 70 1.99 -5.16 -4.38
CA ASN A 70 0.64 -5.62 -4.69
C ASN A 70 -0.04 -4.78 -5.78
N GLY A 71 0.43 -3.56 -6.03
CA GLY A 71 -0.10 -2.68 -7.07
C GLY A 71 0.21 -3.20 -8.48
N GLY A 72 -0.81 -3.31 -9.33
CA GLY A 72 -0.61 -3.55 -10.77
C GLY A 72 -0.06 -2.30 -11.47
N LEU A 73 0.82 -2.49 -12.46
CA LEU A 73 1.26 -1.38 -13.31
C LEU A 73 0.30 -1.21 -14.49
N GLN A 74 -0.09 0.04 -14.77
CA GLN A 74 -0.83 0.39 -15.97
C GLN A 74 0.12 0.67 -17.14
N GLU A 75 1.28 1.25 -16.82
CA GLU A 75 2.33 1.55 -17.78
C GLU A 75 3.20 0.32 -18.07
N THR A 76 3.74 0.24 -19.30
CA THR A 76 4.74 -0.78 -19.64
C THR A 76 6.11 -0.29 -19.22
N ILE A 77 6.68 -0.92 -18.18
CA ILE A 77 7.98 -0.54 -17.63
C ILE A 77 8.98 -1.67 -17.79
N TYR A 78 10.16 -1.31 -18.30
CA TYR A 78 11.30 -2.21 -18.42
C TYR A 78 12.41 -1.83 -17.43
N MET A 79 12.96 -2.84 -16.80
CA MET A 79 14.03 -2.75 -15.81
C MET A 79 15.18 -3.65 -16.22
N GLU A 80 16.41 -3.22 -16.04
CA GLU A 80 17.59 -4.06 -16.20
C GLU A 80 17.50 -5.30 -15.31
N GLN A 81 18.04 -6.42 -15.77
CA GLN A 81 18.16 -7.62 -14.95
C GLN A 81 18.97 -7.30 -13.69
N PRO A 82 18.47 -7.70 -12.50
CA PRO A 82 19.17 -7.43 -11.26
C PRO A 82 20.50 -8.19 -11.17
N MET A 83 21.44 -7.63 -10.42
CA MET A 83 22.69 -8.32 -10.09
C MET A 83 22.40 -9.72 -9.53
N GLY A 84 23.09 -10.75 -10.04
CA GLY A 84 22.88 -12.16 -9.72
C GLY A 84 21.87 -12.88 -10.63
N TYR A 85 21.08 -12.15 -11.43
CA TYR A 85 20.16 -12.70 -12.43
C TYR A 85 20.50 -12.27 -13.86
N ASN A 86 21.41 -11.31 -14.04
CA ASN A 86 21.90 -10.92 -15.34
C ASN A 86 22.69 -12.08 -15.98
N ASP A 87 22.20 -12.56 -17.11
CA ASP A 87 22.75 -13.69 -17.88
C ASP A 87 23.60 -13.24 -19.07
N ASN A 88 23.92 -11.94 -19.15
CA ASN A 88 24.63 -11.29 -20.25
C ASN A 88 23.93 -11.41 -21.62
N SER A 89 22.66 -11.80 -21.66
CA SER A 89 21.88 -11.86 -22.90
C SER A 89 21.54 -10.49 -23.47
N GLY A 90 21.68 -9.43 -22.67
CA GLY A 90 21.17 -8.09 -23.00
C GLY A 90 19.65 -7.94 -22.82
N CYS A 91 18.97 -8.96 -22.31
CA CYS A 91 17.54 -8.89 -22.03
C CYS A 91 17.22 -7.97 -20.85
N VAL A 92 15.97 -7.50 -20.81
CA VAL A 92 15.42 -6.67 -19.72
C VAL A 92 14.18 -7.30 -19.13
N CYS A 93 13.90 -7.04 -17.87
CA CYS A 93 12.71 -7.47 -17.17
C CYS A 93 11.54 -6.52 -17.47
N LYS A 94 10.42 -7.05 -17.96
CA LYS A 94 9.15 -6.32 -17.96
C LYS A 94 8.51 -6.42 -16.58
N LEU A 95 8.16 -5.29 -15.98
CA LEU A 95 7.50 -5.25 -14.68
C LEU A 95 5.99 -5.41 -14.85
N PHE A 96 5.40 -6.39 -14.17
CA PHE A 96 3.95 -6.60 -14.13
C PHE A 96 3.28 -5.96 -12.91
N LYS A 97 4.02 -5.88 -11.80
CA LYS A 97 3.60 -5.23 -10.56
C LYS A 97 4.56 -4.10 -10.22
N SER A 98 4.10 -3.14 -9.43
CA SER A 98 4.93 -2.04 -8.97
C SER A 98 6.06 -2.56 -8.08
N LEU A 99 7.20 -1.89 -8.14
CA LEU A 99 8.36 -2.16 -7.30
C LEU A 99 8.61 -0.97 -6.39
N TYR A 100 9.31 -1.23 -5.28
CA TYR A 100 9.88 -0.16 -4.47
C TYR A 100 10.75 0.76 -5.34
N GLY A 101 10.65 2.07 -5.09
CA GLY A 101 11.43 3.08 -5.80
C GLY A 101 10.81 3.55 -7.11
N LEU A 102 9.79 2.89 -7.66
CA LEU A 102 8.99 3.48 -8.74
C LEU A 102 8.21 4.68 -8.22
N LYS A 103 8.14 5.75 -9.01
CA LYS A 103 7.48 7.00 -8.62
C LYS A 103 5.97 6.86 -8.39
N GLN A 104 5.31 5.97 -9.12
CA GLN A 104 3.88 5.71 -9.00
C GLN A 104 3.53 4.56 -8.05
N ALA A 105 4.51 3.89 -7.42
CA ALA A 105 4.24 2.73 -6.58
C ALA A 105 3.24 2.99 -5.43
N PRO A 106 3.32 4.13 -4.69
CA PRO A 106 2.32 4.45 -3.67
C PRO A 106 0.90 4.59 -4.24
N ARG A 107 0.77 5.18 -5.43
CA ARG A 107 -0.51 5.35 -6.13
C ARG A 107 -1.10 4.00 -6.54
N GLN A 108 -0.28 3.11 -7.10
CA GLN A 108 -0.75 1.79 -7.51
C GLN A 108 -1.18 0.95 -6.30
N TRP A 109 -0.48 1.07 -5.17
CA TRP A 109 -0.91 0.46 -3.92
C TRP A 109 -2.25 1.02 -3.43
N PHE A 110 -2.39 2.35 -3.39
CA PHE A 110 -3.65 2.98 -2.98
C PHE A 110 -4.82 2.55 -3.88
N LYS A 111 -4.60 2.49 -5.20
CA LYS A 111 -5.60 2.01 -6.16
C LYS A 111 -5.97 0.55 -5.92
N GLN A 112 -4.98 -0.32 -5.73
CA GLN A 112 -5.21 -1.74 -5.42
C GLN A 112 -6.04 -1.93 -4.14
N PHE A 113 -5.72 -1.18 -3.09
CA PHE A 113 -6.48 -1.21 -1.84
C PHE A 113 -7.89 -0.66 -2.03
N THR A 114 -8.00 0.43 -2.79
CA THR A 114 -9.27 1.04 -3.16
C THR A 114 -10.14 0.00 -3.86
N ASP A 115 -9.66 -0.68 -4.89
CA ASP A 115 -10.42 -1.72 -5.59
C ASP A 115 -10.81 -2.88 -4.66
N PHE A 116 -9.89 -3.32 -3.79
CA PHE A 116 -10.15 -4.36 -2.79
C PHE A 116 -11.28 -4.01 -1.81
N ARG A 117 -11.41 -2.73 -1.42
CA ARG A 117 -12.46 -2.26 -0.49
C ARG A 117 -13.88 -2.59 -0.98
N ILE A 118 -14.08 -2.61 -2.29
CA ILE A 118 -15.39 -2.82 -2.91
C ILE A 118 -15.85 -4.24 -2.61
N HIS A 119 -14.95 -5.21 -2.73
CA HIS A 119 -15.23 -6.61 -2.42
C HIS A 119 -15.58 -6.84 -0.94
N LEU A 120 -15.10 -5.99 -0.05
CA LEU A 120 -15.39 -6.04 1.39
C LEU A 120 -16.60 -5.18 1.80
N ASN A 121 -17.29 -4.53 0.85
CA ASN A 121 -18.41 -3.61 1.07
C ASN A 121 -18.07 -2.39 1.94
N PHE A 122 -16.85 -1.88 1.80
CA PHE A 122 -16.45 -0.62 2.44
C PHE A 122 -16.73 0.57 1.52
N GLN A 123 -17.19 1.66 2.12
CA GLN A 123 -17.36 2.94 1.45
C GLN A 123 -16.23 3.89 1.85
N GLN A 124 -15.64 4.55 0.87
CA GLN A 124 -14.63 5.59 1.12
C GLN A 124 -15.31 6.89 1.54
N LEU A 125 -14.74 7.60 2.52
CA LEU A 125 -15.26 8.90 2.90
C LEU A 125 -14.93 9.98 1.85
N ASN A 126 -15.92 10.82 1.55
CA ASN A 126 -15.74 11.93 0.60
C ASN A 126 -14.80 13.02 1.12
N CYS A 127 -14.73 13.22 2.45
CA CYS A 127 -13.89 14.22 3.08
C CYS A 127 -12.45 13.76 3.32
N GLU A 128 -12.18 12.45 3.29
CA GLU A 128 -10.87 11.89 3.56
C GLU A 128 -10.69 10.56 2.82
N ALA A 129 -9.81 10.55 1.81
CA ALA A 129 -9.65 9.44 0.89
C ALA A 129 -9.06 8.18 1.56
N CYS A 130 -8.34 8.34 2.66
CA CYS A 130 -7.68 7.25 3.36
C CYS A 130 -8.56 6.58 4.43
N ILE A 131 -9.80 7.04 4.62
CA ILE A 131 -10.75 6.44 5.56
C ILE A 131 -11.83 5.70 4.79
N PHE A 132 -12.07 4.46 5.21
CA PHE A 132 -13.10 3.60 4.68
C PHE A 132 -14.01 3.13 5.82
N VAL A 133 -15.31 3.14 5.59
CA VAL A 133 -16.30 2.80 6.61
C VAL A 133 -17.27 1.77 6.05
N ARG A 134 -17.56 0.75 6.85
CA ARG A 134 -18.64 -0.21 6.61
C ARG A 134 -19.64 -0.12 7.75
N ARG A 135 -20.88 0.23 7.43
CA ARG A 135 -21.98 0.36 8.40
C ARG A 135 -23.03 -0.71 8.16
N SER A 136 -23.42 -1.39 9.22
CA SER A 136 -24.61 -2.24 9.28
C SER A 136 -25.53 -1.73 10.39
N LYS A 137 -26.72 -2.33 10.54
CA LYS A 137 -27.65 -1.97 11.62
C LYS A 137 -27.08 -2.19 13.02
N GLN A 138 -26.09 -3.06 13.17
CA GLN A 138 -25.55 -3.52 14.46
C GLN A 138 -24.04 -3.34 14.60
N SER A 139 -23.33 -3.03 13.51
CA SER A 139 -21.87 -2.90 13.51
C SER A 139 -21.39 -1.76 12.64
N GLU A 140 -20.35 -1.09 13.09
CA GLU A 140 -19.63 -0.06 12.35
C GLU A 140 -18.15 -0.41 12.38
N ILE A 141 -17.54 -0.50 11.20
CA ILE A 141 -16.12 -0.79 11.05
C ILE A 141 -15.46 0.34 10.28
N PHE A 142 -14.35 0.84 10.81
CA PHE A 142 -13.47 1.81 10.20
C PHE A 142 -12.20 1.11 9.74
N ILE A 143 -11.72 1.48 8.56
CA ILE A 143 -10.37 1.19 8.10
C ILE A 143 -9.71 2.51 7.78
N VAL A 144 -8.54 2.74 8.35
CA VAL A 144 -7.67 3.87 8.07
C VAL A 144 -6.40 3.34 7.41
N LEU A 145 -6.14 3.79 6.19
CA LEU A 145 -4.93 3.46 5.46
C LEU A 145 -3.90 4.60 5.59
N TYR A 146 -2.79 4.31 6.27
CA TYR A 146 -1.64 5.20 6.37
C TYR A 146 -0.45 4.60 5.65
N VAL A 147 -0.31 4.92 4.35
CA VAL A 147 0.75 4.37 3.49
C VAL A 147 0.70 2.83 3.46
N ASP A 148 1.57 2.15 4.20
CA ASP A 148 1.67 0.69 4.33
C ASP A 148 1.01 0.12 5.60
N ASP A 149 0.62 0.99 6.54
CA ASP A 149 -0.09 0.60 7.76
C ASP A 149 -1.61 0.68 7.58
N LEU A 150 -2.31 -0.28 8.15
CA LEU A 150 -3.77 -0.33 8.24
C LEU A 150 -4.20 -0.30 9.71
N LEU A 151 -5.05 0.63 10.07
CA LEU A 151 -5.76 0.62 11.35
C LEU A 151 -7.20 0.23 11.08
N ILE A 152 -7.64 -0.87 11.68
CA ILE A 152 -9.01 -1.37 11.60
C ILE A 152 -9.65 -1.19 12.97
N ALA A 153 -10.85 -0.63 13.03
CA ALA A 153 -11.59 -0.52 14.27
C ALA A 153 -13.05 -0.92 14.10
N GLY A 154 -13.59 -1.71 15.03
CA GLY A 154 -14.96 -2.20 14.93
C GLY A 154 -15.57 -2.61 16.27
N SER A 155 -16.89 -2.75 16.27
CA SER A 155 -17.68 -3.04 17.48
C SER A 155 -17.69 -4.52 17.89
N ASP A 156 -17.21 -5.42 17.04
CA ASP A 156 -17.16 -6.86 17.27
C ASP A 156 -15.85 -7.42 16.68
N GLY A 157 -15.02 -8.02 17.54
CA GLY A 157 -13.73 -8.59 17.15
C GLY A 157 -13.86 -9.63 16.03
N ARG A 158 -14.92 -10.44 16.00
CA ARG A 158 -15.14 -11.45 14.94
C ARG A 158 -15.36 -10.81 13.57
N SER A 159 -16.00 -9.65 13.55
CA SER A 159 -16.24 -8.90 12.32
C SER A 159 -14.95 -8.25 11.81
N CYS A 160 -13.99 -7.96 12.69
CA CYS A 160 -12.65 -7.46 12.35
C CYS A 160 -11.71 -8.59 11.88
N ASP A 161 -11.79 -9.77 12.49
CA ASP A 161 -11.02 -10.95 12.10
C ASP A 161 -11.29 -11.37 10.65
N SER A 162 -12.53 -11.21 10.17
CA SER A 162 -12.90 -11.52 8.77
C SER A 162 -12.22 -10.63 7.71
N ILE A 163 -11.57 -9.54 8.13
CA ILE A 163 -10.88 -8.57 7.26
C ILE A 163 -9.36 -8.79 7.29
N THR A 164 -8.85 -9.50 8.30
CA THR A 164 -7.43 -9.71 8.58
C THR A 164 -6.91 -10.95 7.89
#